data_AF-A0A950S901-F1
#
_entry.id   AF-A0A950S901-F1
#
_cell.length_a   1.000
_cell.length_b   1.000
_cell.length_c   1.000
_cell.angle_alpha   90.00
_cell.angle_beta   90.00
_cell.angle_gamma   90.00
#
_symmetry.space_group_name_H-M   'P 1'
#
loop_
_entity.id
_entity.type
_entity.pdbx_description
1 polymer ?
#
loop_
_entity_poly.entity_id
_entity_poly.type
_entity_poly.pdbx_seq_one_letter_code
_entity_poly.pdbx_strand_id
1 'polypeptide(L)'
;GGAWVDYNEAKQGHVTPDHPYFWTNFRRTANKECLECHATGVDVRYDRAAHTWSTELTDAGVGCEACHGPGARHAETKEKRDIVRPDRIDKELALSICAHCHGPHDPLFPLLDAKDQFRPGERYDERYQPLVVTDGTERSGEYFADGRPSSSTFETQALLQSRCYRIGGATCLTCHTSPHAEAHGANELKPGERDASCRTCHAAIAAQAAAHTRHKNATCLDCHMPNILTGVLDTFADHSIDVPNIRNTITHGVPNACGVCHRDKSAGVLAASLDSWWPEARVRNERRIRLADAIDEKTAASSFPALSAVVRDATEASTLRGAAAVILAQRFGAGAAGVITPLLHDANQLVRARFVEALGYANASQSADAVASLANDRSIRVRQNVALVLASFGDPRAPAALAKLTSDSATAHLVRPHILRGIGAANRGEFDAAIRELDVAINDAPYATDALVLMADIYARRGDVPHAKSLLEEALRFDPGHRGAKARIDAIATRR
;
A
#
# COMPACT_ATOMS: atom_id res chain seq x y z
N GLY A 1 12.03 -14.22 -28.74
CA GLY A 1 10.65 -14.08 -29.23
C GLY A 1 9.76 -13.91 -28.03
N GLY A 2 9.20 -12.72 -27.83
CA GLY A 2 8.18 -12.52 -26.81
C GLY A 2 6.83 -12.96 -27.39
N ALA A 3 6.18 -13.94 -26.76
CA ALA A 3 4.76 -14.14 -26.99
C ALA A 3 4.01 -13.00 -26.29
N TRP A 4 2.96 -12.47 -26.93
CA TRP A 4 2.03 -11.59 -26.23
C TRP A 4 1.34 -12.42 -25.14
N VAL A 5 1.41 -11.96 -23.89
CA VAL A 5 0.77 -12.62 -22.75
C VAL A 5 -0.32 -11.70 -22.25
N ASP A 6 -1.56 -12.18 -22.25
CA ASP A 6 -2.66 -11.49 -21.61
C ASP A 6 -2.52 -11.62 -20.08
N TYR A 7 -1.94 -10.59 -19.47
CA TYR A 7 -1.78 -10.48 -18.03
C TYR A 7 -3.12 -10.65 -17.27
N ASN A 8 -4.22 -10.20 -17.87
CA ASN A 8 -5.52 -10.22 -17.24
C ASN A 8 -6.17 -11.59 -17.34
N GLU A 9 -6.14 -12.22 -18.50
CA GLU A 9 -6.78 -13.54 -18.63
C GLU A 9 -6.09 -14.61 -17.81
N ALA A 10 -4.77 -14.51 -17.61
CA ALA A 10 -4.04 -15.37 -16.70
C ALA A 10 -4.52 -15.27 -15.24
N LYS A 11 -5.03 -14.10 -14.81
CA LYS A 11 -5.55 -13.86 -13.45
C LYS A 11 -7.08 -13.94 -13.34
N GLN A 12 -7.81 -13.61 -14.39
CA GLN A 12 -9.27 -13.37 -14.37
C GLN A 12 -10.06 -14.36 -15.26
N GLY A 13 -9.39 -15.20 -16.06
CA GLY A 13 -10.03 -15.97 -17.14
C GLY A 13 -10.37 -15.10 -18.35
N HIS A 14 -11.03 -15.65 -19.37
CA HIS A 14 -11.32 -14.93 -20.61
C HIS A 14 -12.09 -13.61 -20.37
N VAL A 15 -11.59 -12.50 -20.91
CA VAL A 15 -12.12 -11.16 -20.68
C VAL A 15 -12.78 -10.64 -21.97
N THR A 16 -14.11 -10.54 -21.99
CA THR A 16 -14.85 -9.97 -23.14
C THR A 16 -14.74 -8.44 -23.19
N PRO A 17 -15.02 -7.77 -24.32
CA PRO A 17 -15.00 -6.30 -24.41
C PRO A 17 -15.89 -5.57 -23.39
N ASP A 18 -16.97 -6.19 -22.93
CA ASP A 18 -17.87 -5.63 -21.91
C ASP A 18 -17.39 -5.89 -20.48
N HIS A 19 -16.37 -6.73 -20.30
CA HIS A 19 -15.84 -7.07 -18.98
C HIS A 19 -15.04 -5.89 -18.41
N PRO A 20 -15.19 -5.53 -17.13
CA PRO A 20 -14.60 -4.31 -16.58
C PRO A 20 -13.06 -4.32 -16.58
N TYR A 21 -12.44 -5.51 -16.62
CA TYR A 21 -10.99 -5.69 -16.74
C TYR A 21 -10.49 -5.78 -18.19
N PHE A 22 -11.35 -5.61 -19.19
CA PHE A 22 -10.90 -5.46 -20.57
C PHE A 22 -10.04 -4.20 -20.68
N TRP A 23 -8.97 -4.24 -21.47
CA TRP A 23 -7.91 -3.23 -21.44
C TRP A 23 -8.35 -1.82 -21.88
N THR A 24 -9.49 -1.68 -22.57
CA THR A 24 -10.10 -0.37 -22.88
C THR A 24 -11.05 0.13 -21.78
N ASN A 25 -11.42 -0.72 -20.82
CA ASN A 25 -12.36 -0.41 -19.76
C ASN A 25 -11.65 0.08 -18.50
N PHE A 26 -12.39 0.86 -17.72
CA PHE A 26 -11.84 1.69 -16.65
C PHE A 26 -10.94 0.94 -15.65
N ARG A 27 -11.22 -0.33 -15.31
CA ARG A 27 -10.43 -1.03 -14.27
C ARG A 27 -9.03 -1.45 -14.72
N ARG A 28 -8.72 -1.40 -16.02
CA ARG A 28 -7.44 -1.88 -16.57
C ARG A 28 -6.85 -0.99 -17.65
N THR A 29 -7.31 0.26 -17.77
CA THR A 29 -6.68 1.20 -18.71
C THR A 29 -5.27 1.56 -18.27
N ALA A 30 -4.39 1.81 -19.24
CA ALA A 30 -3.04 2.26 -18.96
C ALA A 30 -3.03 3.57 -18.13
N ASN A 31 -3.98 4.46 -18.41
CA ASN A 31 -4.15 5.75 -17.75
C ASN A 31 -4.31 5.60 -16.23
N LYS A 32 -5.03 4.57 -15.78
CA LYS A 32 -5.31 4.34 -14.37
C LYS A 32 -4.27 3.45 -13.68
N GLU A 33 -3.82 2.40 -14.36
CA GLU A 33 -3.08 1.32 -13.69
C GLU A 33 -1.56 1.36 -13.94
N CYS A 34 -1.11 2.10 -14.97
CA CYS A 34 0.27 1.96 -15.47
C CYS A 34 1.03 3.29 -15.53
N LEU A 35 0.42 4.33 -16.09
CA LEU A 35 1.18 5.50 -16.55
C LEU A 35 1.89 6.26 -15.43
N GLU A 36 1.33 6.31 -14.21
CA GLU A 36 1.94 7.02 -13.09
C GLU A 36 3.33 6.45 -12.69
N CYS A 37 3.57 5.17 -12.93
CA CYS A 37 4.85 4.52 -12.70
C CYS A 37 5.74 4.41 -13.96
N HIS A 38 5.14 4.52 -15.14
CA HIS A 38 5.78 4.22 -16.44
C HIS A 38 5.98 5.44 -17.35
N ALA A 39 5.53 6.62 -16.94
CA ALA A 39 5.73 7.89 -17.62
C ALA A 39 6.01 9.00 -16.61
N THR A 40 6.51 10.15 -17.08
CA THR A 40 6.89 11.28 -16.22
C THR A 40 5.99 12.46 -16.47
N GLY A 41 5.56 13.13 -15.38
CA GLY A 41 4.71 14.32 -15.45
C GLY A 41 3.36 14.02 -16.11
N VAL A 42 2.69 12.95 -15.65
CA VAL A 42 1.42 12.48 -16.21
C VAL A 42 0.27 13.35 -15.70
N ASP A 43 -0.55 13.89 -16.61
CA ASP A 43 -1.85 14.51 -16.30
C ASP A 43 -2.93 13.68 -17.01
N VAL A 44 -3.77 13.02 -16.22
CA VAL A 44 -4.89 12.21 -16.72
C VAL A 44 -6.20 12.92 -16.43
N ARG A 45 -7.02 13.07 -17.48
CA ARG A 45 -8.38 13.59 -17.39
C ARG A 45 -9.37 12.59 -17.96
N TYR A 46 -10.57 12.59 -17.41
CA TYR A 46 -11.66 11.74 -17.87
C TYR A 46 -12.90 12.58 -18.15
N ASP A 47 -13.35 12.59 -19.40
CA ASP A 47 -14.65 13.15 -19.76
C ASP A 47 -15.72 12.12 -19.39
N ARG A 48 -16.44 12.40 -18.30
CA ARG A 48 -17.49 11.53 -17.77
C ARG A 48 -18.68 11.40 -18.72
N ALA A 49 -18.99 12.41 -19.52
CA ALA A 49 -20.12 12.38 -20.45
C ALA A 49 -19.77 11.65 -21.75
N ALA A 50 -18.58 11.90 -22.30
CA ALA A 50 -18.10 11.24 -23.51
C ALA A 50 -17.49 9.86 -23.26
N HIS A 51 -17.20 9.53 -21.99
CA HIS A 51 -16.48 8.32 -21.58
C HIS A 51 -15.09 8.18 -22.21
N THR A 52 -14.39 9.30 -22.39
CA THR A 52 -13.08 9.34 -23.04
C THR A 52 -12.00 9.84 -22.09
N TRP A 53 -10.80 9.30 -22.27
CA TRP A 53 -9.61 9.74 -21.56
C TRP A 53 -8.85 10.79 -22.38
N SER A 54 -8.31 11.78 -21.69
CA SER A 54 -7.25 12.65 -22.21
C SER A 54 -6.02 12.47 -21.32
N THR A 55 -4.84 12.39 -21.92
CA THR A 55 -3.60 12.16 -21.18
C THR A 55 -2.47 12.94 -21.80
N GLU A 56 -1.81 13.71 -20.94
CA GLU A 56 -0.59 14.43 -21.25
C GLU A 56 0.55 13.83 -20.42
N LEU A 57 1.75 13.83 -20.99
CA LEU A 57 2.97 13.36 -20.33
C LEU A 57 4.11 14.29 -20.72
N THR A 58 5.05 14.48 -19.79
CA THR A 58 6.27 15.26 -20.04
C THR A 58 7.31 14.42 -20.78
N ASP A 59 7.56 13.19 -20.31
CA ASP A 59 8.46 12.23 -20.96
C ASP A 59 7.82 10.85 -21.10
N ALA A 60 8.08 10.20 -22.23
CA ALA A 60 7.73 8.81 -22.46
C ALA A 60 8.74 7.91 -21.72
N GLY A 61 8.41 7.55 -20.48
CA GLY A 61 9.24 6.72 -19.60
C GLY A 61 9.54 7.37 -18.25
N VAL A 62 10.43 6.73 -17.49
CA VAL A 62 10.96 7.27 -16.24
C VAL A 62 12.10 8.24 -16.56
N GLY A 63 11.76 9.51 -16.72
CA GLY A 63 12.67 10.62 -17.03
C GLY A 63 13.28 11.26 -15.79
N CYS A 64 14.08 12.31 -15.99
CA CYS A 64 14.79 13.01 -14.92
C CYS A 64 13.85 13.47 -13.80
N GLU A 65 12.71 14.05 -14.19
CA GLU A 65 11.77 14.67 -13.25
C GLU A 65 11.01 13.65 -12.39
N ALA A 66 10.96 12.37 -12.78
CA ALA A 66 10.38 11.31 -11.95
C ALA A 66 11.16 11.10 -10.64
N CYS A 67 12.47 11.40 -10.66
CA CYS A 67 13.34 11.31 -9.48
C CYS A 67 13.72 12.67 -8.90
N HIS A 68 13.75 13.71 -9.73
CA HIS A 68 14.27 15.03 -9.36
C HIS A 68 13.19 16.10 -9.18
N GLY A 69 11.93 15.77 -9.48
CA GLY A 69 10.81 16.71 -9.49
C GLY A 69 10.84 17.63 -10.72
N PRO A 70 9.81 18.49 -10.88
CA PRO A 70 9.70 19.39 -12.02
C PRO A 70 10.91 20.32 -12.14
N GLY A 71 11.58 20.28 -13.29
CA GLY A 71 12.84 20.97 -13.56
C GLY A 71 12.70 22.36 -14.15
N ALA A 72 11.49 22.80 -14.52
CA ALA A 72 11.26 24.09 -15.19
C ALA A 72 11.87 25.28 -14.42
N ARG A 73 11.59 25.37 -13.10
CA ARG A 73 12.15 26.43 -12.25
C ARG A 73 13.67 26.35 -12.16
N HIS A 74 14.22 25.15 -11.99
CA HIS A 74 15.67 24.93 -12.00
C HIS A 74 16.30 25.31 -13.34
N ALA A 75 15.63 25.06 -14.46
CA ALA A 75 16.10 25.44 -15.78
C ALA A 75 16.17 26.96 -15.95
N GLU A 76 15.29 27.73 -15.33
CA GLU A 76 15.30 29.19 -15.34
C GLU A 76 16.35 29.79 -14.40
N THR A 77 16.39 29.32 -13.16
CA THR A 77 17.21 29.93 -12.09
C THR A 77 18.62 29.37 -12.01
N LYS A 78 18.82 28.12 -12.47
CA LYS A 78 20.02 27.29 -12.25
C LYS A 78 20.35 27.04 -10.78
N GLU A 79 19.41 27.31 -9.88
CA GLU A 79 19.60 27.18 -8.44
C GLU A 79 19.42 25.72 -7.98
N LYS A 80 20.30 25.28 -7.07
CA LYS A 80 20.29 23.90 -6.54
C LYS A 80 19.06 23.60 -5.68
N ARG A 81 18.44 24.62 -5.09
CA ARG A 81 17.24 24.48 -4.24
C ARG A 81 15.96 24.20 -5.04
N ASP A 82 15.98 24.45 -6.34
CA ASP A 82 14.81 24.32 -7.22
C ASP A 82 14.73 22.92 -7.87
N ILE A 83 15.60 21.99 -7.49
CA ILE A 83 15.59 20.60 -7.98
C ILE A 83 15.93 19.65 -6.83
N VAL A 84 15.24 18.51 -6.76
CA VAL A 84 15.50 17.51 -5.73
C VAL A 84 16.81 16.81 -6.03
N ARG A 85 17.59 16.50 -4.99
CA ARG A 85 18.77 15.66 -5.09
C ARG A 85 18.64 14.48 -4.13
N PRO A 86 18.32 13.28 -4.62
CA PRO A 86 18.07 12.11 -3.77
C PRO A 86 19.22 11.77 -2.82
N ASP A 87 20.46 12.10 -3.18
CA ASP A 87 21.66 11.89 -2.34
C ASP A 87 21.83 12.93 -1.20
N ARG A 88 20.99 13.97 -1.16
CA ARG A 88 21.14 15.14 -0.26
C ARG A 88 19.90 15.47 0.55
N ILE A 89 18.90 14.60 0.52
CA ILE A 89 17.68 14.70 1.33
C ILE A 89 17.67 13.60 2.39
N ASP A 90 16.73 13.69 3.32
CA ASP A 90 16.53 12.64 4.32
C ASP A 90 16.27 11.28 3.66
N LYS A 91 16.76 10.20 4.28
CA LYS A 91 16.68 8.84 3.71
C LYS A 91 15.23 8.39 3.46
N GLU A 92 14.26 8.84 4.26
CA GLU A 92 12.85 8.49 4.08
C GLU A 92 12.28 9.15 2.81
N LEU A 93 12.68 10.39 2.54
CA LEU A 93 12.29 11.12 1.33
C LEU A 93 13.00 10.54 0.09
N ALA A 94 14.27 10.20 0.21
CA ALA A 94 15.02 9.52 -0.86
C ALA A 94 14.40 8.16 -1.21
N LEU A 95 14.00 7.38 -0.20
CA LEU A 95 13.32 6.11 -0.42
C LEU A 95 11.93 6.29 -1.04
N SER A 96 11.22 7.34 -0.67
CA SER A 96 9.89 7.66 -1.20
C SER A 96 9.87 7.81 -2.72
N ILE A 97 10.98 8.29 -3.30
CA ILE A 97 11.15 8.42 -4.76
C ILE A 97 11.10 7.04 -5.43
N CYS A 98 11.81 6.05 -4.88
CA CYS A 98 11.75 4.69 -5.40
C CYS A 98 10.40 4.02 -5.10
N ALA A 99 9.83 4.31 -3.92
CA ALA A 99 8.55 3.78 -3.46
C ALA A 99 7.38 4.15 -4.38
N HIS A 100 7.46 5.30 -5.05
CA HIS A 100 6.48 5.76 -6.05
C HIS A 100 6.13 4.66 -7.06
N CYS A 101 7.15 3.96 -7.58
CA CYS A 101 6.96 2.85 -8.53
C CYS A 101 7.16 1.46 -7.90
N HIS A 102 8.07 1.33 -6.94
CA HIS A 102 8.44 0.06 -6.28
C HIS A 102 7.75 -0.09 -4.91
N GLY A 103 6.49 0.33 -4.84
CA GLY A 103 5.62 0.21 -3.68
C GLY A 103 4.13 0.09 -4.07
N PRO A 104 3.24 -0.20 -3.10
CA PRO A 104 1.81 -0.33 -3.31
C PRO A 104 1.19 0.97 -3.80
N HIS A 105 0.43 0.85 -4.87
CA HIS A 105 -0.23 1.99 -5.47
C HIS A 105 -1.68 2.13 -4.96
N ASP A 106 -1.83 2.53 -3.68
CA ASP A 106 -3.13 2.88 -3.08
C ASP A 106 -3.13 4.36 -2.67
N PRO A 107 -3.53 5.28 -3.58
CA PRO A 107 -3.35 6.71 -3.40
C PRO A 107 -4.36 7.32 -2.43
N LEU A 108 -3.93 8.35 -1.70
CA LEU A 108 -4.77 9.14 -0.80
C LEU A 108 -5.70 10.07 -1.57
N PHE A 109 -5.17 10.66 -2.64
CA PHE A 109 -5.88 11.54 -3.56
C PHE A 109 -6.29 10.74 -4.81
N PRO A 110 -7.39 11.13 -5.48
CA PRO A 110 -7.85 10.40 -6.64
C PRO A 110 -6.95 10.61 -7.87
N LEU A 111 -7.01 9.68 -8.82
CA LEU A 111 -6.17 9.68 -10.03
C LEU A 111 -6.25 10.99 -10.82
N LEU A 112 -7.43 11.60 -10.89
CA LEU A 112 -7.67 12.79 -11.70
C LEU A 112 -7.17 14.08 -11.03
N ASP A 113 -6.55 13.97 -9.84
CA ASP A 113 -6.01 15.08 -9.09
C ASP A 113 -4.48 15.20 -9.28
N ALA A 114 -4.06 15.51 -10.51
CA ALA A 114 -2.65 15.58 -10.89
C ALA A 114 -1.81 16.57 -10.04
N LYS A 115 -2.44 17.56 -9.40
CA LYS A 115 -1.73 18.52 -8.54
C LYS A 115 -1.29 17.92 -7.21
N ASP A 116 -2.02 16.93 -6.69
CA ASP A 116 -1.83 16.32 -5.37
C ASP A 116 -1.26 14.89 -5.47
N GLN A 117 -0.90 14.44 -6.68
CA GLN A 117 -0.03 13.29 -6.92
C GLN A 117 1.36 13.48 -6.31
N PHE A 118 2.05 12.37 -6.09
CA PHE A 118 3.37 12.37 -5.46
C PHE A 118 4.41 13.16 -6.24
N ARG A 119 5.20 13.95 -5.52
CA ARG A 119 6.37 14.64 -6.05
C ARG A 119 7.64 14.20 -5.32
N PRO A 120 8.76 14.02 -6.03
CA PRO A 120 10.04 13.78 -5.38
C PRO A 120 10.34 14.81 -4.29
N GLY A 121 10.87 14.33 -3.16
CA GLY A 121 11.08 15.15 -1.96
C GLY A 121 9.88 15.20 -1.01
N GLU A 122 8.72 14.65 -1.39
CA GLU A 122 7.61 14.42 -0.48
C GLU A 122 7.72 13.06 0.23
N ARG A 123 6.94 12.90 1.30
CA ARG A 123 6.81 11.60 1.98
C ARG A 123 5.82 10.73 1.23
N TYR A 124 6.21 9.49 0.98
CA TYR A 124 5.35 8.50 0.33
C TYR A 124 4.03 8.27 1.08
N ASP A 125 4.04 8.25 2.42
CA ASP A 125 2.86 7.96 3.24
C ASP A 125 1.84 9.12 3.36
N GLU A 126 2.16 10.30 2.81
CA GLU A 126 1.22 11.40 2.60
C GLU A 126 0.47 11.28 1.27
N ARG A 127 0.93 10.41 0.35
CA ARG A 127 0.37 10.26 -0.99
C ARG A 127 -0.18 8.87 -1.25
N TYR A 128 0.43 7.83 -0.69
CA TYR A 128 -0.01 6.44 -0.83
C TYR A 128 -0.10 5.72 0.51
N GLN A 129 -0.84 4.63 0.56
CA GLN A 129 -0.92 3.74 1.70
C GLN A 129 0.26 2.74 1.65
N PRO A 130 1.23 2.84 2.59
CA PRO A 130 2.53 2.20 2.39
C PRO A 130 2.63 0.70 2.69
N LEU A 131 1.62 0.07 3.30
CA LEU A 131 1.60 -1.39 3.48
C LEU A 131 0.16 -1.90 3.49
N VAL A 132 -0.11 -2.91 2.67
CA VAL A 132 -1.43 -3.51 2.50
C VAL A 132 -1.35 -5.02 2.78
N VAL A 133 -1.01 -5.39 4.02
CA VAL A 133 -1.17 -6.79 4.51
C VAL A 133 -2.65 -7.13 4.66
N THR A 134 -3.47 -6.11 4.92
CA THR A 134 -4.94 -6.17 4.96
C THR A 134 -5.48 -5.18 3.93
N ASP A 135 -6.40 -5.63 3.09
CA ASP A 135 -7.23 -4.77 2.22
C ASP A 135 -8.67 -4.84 2.71
N GLY A 136 -9.18 -3.72 3.24
CA GLY A 136 -10.45 -3.72 3.96
C GLY A 136 -10.43 -4.72 5.12
N THR A 137 -11.37 -5.68 5.12
CA THR A 137 -11.50 -6.75 6.12
C THR A 137 -10.80 -8.05 5.74
N GLU A 138 -10.13 -8.10 4.58
CA GLU A 138 -9.50 -9.31 4.07
C GLU A 138 -7.98 -9.18 4.12
N ARG A 139 -7.29 -10.33 4.20
CA ARG A 139 -5.83 -10.37 4.06
C ARG A 139 -5.47 -10.24 2.59
N SER A 140 -4.49 -9.39 2.29
CA SER A 140 -3.95 -9.30 0.93
C SER A 140 -3.31 -10.62 0.49
N GLY A 141 -3.55 -10.99 -0.76
CA GLY A 141 -2.87 -12.11 -1.43
C GLY A 141 -1.41 -11.80 -1.80
N GLU A 142 -0.99 -10.54 -1.67
CA GLU A 142 0.35 -10.05 -2.05
C GLU A 142 1.36 -10.12 -0.88
N TYR A 143 1.01 -10.80 0.22
CA TYR A 143 1.87 -10.99 1.39
C TYR A 143 1.88 -12.45 1.88
N PHE A 144 3.05 -12.91 2.31
CA PHE A 144 3.17 -14.16 3.06
C PHE A 144 2.64 -14.01 4.49
N ALA A 145 2.40 -15.16 5.13
CA ALA A 145 1.91 -15.21 6.50
C ALA A 145 2.84 -14.55 7.52
N ASP A 146 4.13 -14.33 7.21
CA ASP A 146 5.10 -13.67 8.10
C ASP A 146 5.27 -12.16 7.82
N GLY A 147 4.35 -11.58 7.04
CA GLY A 147 4.30 -10.15 6.71
C GLY A 147 5.30 -9.70 5.64
N ARG A 148 6.13 -10.60 5.10
CA ARG A 148 6.92 -10.29 3.91
C ARG A 148 6.01 -10.22 2.68
N PRO A 149 6.28 -9.34 1.71
CA PRO A 149 5.58 -9.40 0.43
C PRO A 149 5.75 -10.78 -0.21
N SER A 150 4.79 -11.18 -1.05
CA SER A 150 4.85 -12.42 -1.85
C SER A 150 4.93 -12.16 -3.35
N SER A 151 4.91 -10.90 -3.77
CA SER A 151 4.94 -10.51 -5.18
C SER A 151 5.89 -9.35 -5.46
N SER A 152 6.13 -9.13 -6.76
CA SER A 152 6.90 -7.99 -7.27
C SER A 152 6.23 -6.65 -6.95
N THR A 153 6.99 -5.55 -7.03
CA THR A 153 6.50 -4.16 -6.80
C THR A 153 6.32 -3.80 -5.32
N PHE A 154 6.83 -4.64 -4.40
CA PHE A 154 6.83 -4.40 -2.96
C PHE A 154 8.25 -4.38 -2.37
N GLU A 155 9.26 -4.11 -3.20
CA GLU A 155 10.67 -4.10 -2.79
C GLU A 155 10.91 -3.06 -1.69
N THR A 156 10.25 -1.89 -1.77
CA THR A 156 10.33 -0.87 -0.73
C THR A 156 9.75 -1.38 0.59
N GLN A 157 8.61 -2.06 0.55
CA GLN A 157 7.90 -2.57 1.73
C GLN A 157 8.72 -3.65 2.42
N ALA A 158 9.39 -4.50 1.64
CA ALA A 158 10.32 -5.48 2.17
C ALA A 158 11.54 -4.79 2.78
N LEU A 159 12.16 -3.82 2.08
CA LEU A 159 13.34 -3.10 2.58
C LEU A 159 13.06 -2.34 3.88
N LEU A 160 11.89 -1.70 4.02
CA LEU A 160 11.45 -1.04 5.24
C LEU A 160 11.39 -1.98 6.46
N GLN A 161 11.18 -3.29 6.23
CA GLN A 161 11.19 -4.30 7.28
C GLN A 161 12.60 -4.76 7.65
N SER A 162 13.57 -4.61 6.74
CA SER A 162 14.94 -5.08 6.95
C SER A 162 15.62 -4.36 8.11
N ARG A 163 16.55 -5.05 8.77
CA ARG A 163 17.44 -4.41 9.74
C ARG A 163 18.47 -3.50 9.05
N CYS A 164 18.78 -3.76 7.78
CA CYS A 164 19.64 -2.90 6.95
C CYS A 164 19.09 -1.48 6.88
N TYR A 165 17.78 -1.32 6.66
CA TYR A 165 17.12 -0.02 6.66
C TYR A 165 16.94 0.55 8.07
N ARG A 166 16.29 -0.22 8.96
CA ARG A 166 15.85 0.26 10.28
C ARG A 166 17.00 0.62 11.21
N ILE A 167 18.08 -0.15 11.17
CA ILE A 167 19.25 0.04 12.04
C ILE A 167 20.42 0.61 11.23
N GLY A 168 20.70 0.05 10.05
CA GLY A 168 21.87 0.41 9.25
C GLY A 168 21.70 1.66 8.36
N GLY A 169 20.47 2.17 8.19
CA GLY A 169 20.20 3.31 7.32
C GLY A 169 20.35 3.04 5.83
N ALA A 170 20.37 1.77 5.40
CA ALA A 170 20.48 1.41 3.99
C ALA A 170 19.27 1.93 3.18
N THR A 171 19.51 2.32 1.94
CA THR A 171 18.49 2.71 0.94
C THR A 171 18.70 1.89 -0.34
N CYS A 172 17.87 2.10 -1.36
CA CYS A 172 18.04 1.44 -2.67
C CYS A 172 19.45 1.66 -3.23
N LEU A 173 19.93 2.91 -3.18
CA LEU A 173 21.26 3.31 -3.68
C LEU A 173 22.43 2.84 -2.81
N THR A 174 22.16 2.21 -1.66
CA THR A 174 23.20 1.48 -0.92
C THR A 174 23.68 0.28 -1.74
N CYS A 175 22.77 -0.43 -2.42
CA CYS A 175 23.06 -1.65 -3.18
C CYS A 175 22.98 -1.47 -4.69
N HIS A 176 22.00 -0.70 -5.17
CA HIS A 176 21.81 -0.42 -6.58
C HIS A 176 22.69 0.73 -7.05
N THR A 177 23.04 0.66 -8.34
CA THR A 177 23.76 1.70 -9.04
C THR A 177 22.87 2.92 -9.23
N SER A 178 23.46 4.12 -9.20
CA SER A 178 22.74 5.33 -9.57
C SER A 178 22.26 5.22 -11.03
N PRO A 179 21.02 5.67 -11.35
CA PRO A 179 20.52 5.68 -12.73
C PRO A 179 21.39 6.47 -13.73
N HIS A 180 22.30 7.33 -13.25
CA HIS A 180 23.20 8.13 -14.07
C HIS A 180 24.54 7.46 -14.35
N ALA A 181 24.81 6.30 -13.76
CA ALA A 181 26.10 5.65 -13.95
C ALA A 181 26.21 5.05 -15.35
N GLU A 182 27.43 4.97 -15.88
CA GLU A 182 27.67 4.34 -17.18
C GLU A 182 27.69 2.81 -17.08
N ALA A 183 28.02 2.26 -15.90
CA ALA A 183 28.20 0.83 -15.70
C ALA A 183 27.24 0.31 -14.63
N HIS A 184 26.46 -0.71 -15.00
CA HIS A 184 25.49 -1.38 -14.15
C HIS A 184 25.85 -2.86 -14.04
N GLY A 185 25.73 -3.43 -12.85
CA GLY A 185 25.77 -4.86 -12.63
C GLY A 185 24.44 -5.53 -12.99
N ALA A 186 24.39 -6.86 -12.91
CA ALA A 186 23.15 -7.60 -13.09
C ALA A 186 22.07 -7.13 -12.08
N ASN A 187 20.83 -7.00 -12.55
CA ASN A 187 19.69 -6.47 -11.77
C ASN A 187 19.96 -5.06 -11.20
N GLU A 188 20.68 -4.21 -11.94
CA GLU A 188 20.99 -2.84 -11.55
C GLU A 188 21.83 -2.71 -10.27
N LEU A 189 22.47 -3.79 -9.82
CA LEU A 189 23.39 -3.75 -8.68
C LEU A 189 24.64 -2.96 -9.03
N LYS A 190 25.36 -2.49 -7.99
CA LYS A 190 26.69 -1.91 -8.16
C LYS A 190 27.63 -2.87 -8.90
N PRO A 191 28.45 -2.38 -9.86
CA PRO A 191 29.41 -3.23 -10.56
C PRO A 191 30.34 -3.97 -9.60
N GLY A 192 30.71 -5.19 -9.94
CA GLY A 192 31.59 -6.06 -9.15
C GLY A 192 30.93 -7.39 -8.80
N GLU A 193 31.40 -8.02 -7.73
CA GLU A 193 30.82 -9.27 -7.25
C GLU A 193 29.39 -9.07 -6.74
N ARG A 194 28.52 -10.06 -6.96
CA ARG A 194 27.06 -9.96 -6.74
C ARG A 194 26.65 -9.57 -5.31
N ASP A 195 27.45 -9.92 -4.30
CA ASP A 195 27.20 -9.57 -2.89
C ASP A 195 28.22 -8.55 -2.32
N ALA A 196 28.96 -7.85 -3.18
CA ALA A 196 29.98 -6.89 -2.76
C ALA A 196 29.42 -5.82 -1.80
N SER A 197 28.22 -5.32 -2.08
CA SER A 197 27.52 -4.35 -1.21
C SER A 197 27.30 -4.89 0.21
N CYS A 198 27.00 -6.19 0.38
CA CYS A 198 26.83 -6.81 1.69
C CYS A 198 28.14 -6.79 2.49
N ARG A 199 29.27 -7.05 1.81
CA ARG A 199 30.60 -7.17 2.44
C ARG A 199 31.13 -5.84 2.97
N THR A 200 30.64 -4.71 2.45
CA THR A 200 31.03 -3.37 2.93
C THR A 200 30.72 -3.17 4.42
N CYS A 201 29.59 -3.70 4.89
CA CYS A 201 29.17 -3.65 6.30
C CYS A 201 29.46 -4.97 7.04
N HIS A 202 29.47 -6.11 6.32
CA HIS A 202 29.62 -7.45 6.92
C HIS A 202 30.99 -8.08 6.67
N ALA A 203 32.06 -7.28 6.65
CA ALA A 203 33.42 -7.73 6.34
C ALA A 203 33.89 -8.93 7.19
N ALA A 204 33.56 -8.95 8.49
CA ALA A 204 33.94 -10.06 9.38
C ALA A 204 33.25 -11.40 9.02
N ILE A 205 32.01 -11.34 8.54
CA ILE A 205 31.27 -12.53 8.06
C ILE A 205 31.81 -12.92 6.69
N ALA A 206 32.07 -11.95 5.81
CA ALA A 206 32.60 -12.18 4.47
C ALA A 206 33.99 -12.85 4.49
N ALA A 207 34.84 -12.50 5.46
CA ALA A 207 36.13 -13.15 5.68
C ALA A 207 36.02 -14.65 6.00
N GLN A 208 34.83 -15.09 6.44
CA GLN A 208 34.52 -16.48 6.78
C GLN A 208 33.38 -17.04 5.89
N ALA A 209 33.20 -16.49 4.68
CA ALA A 209 32.06 -16.80 3.82
C ALA A 209 31.83 -18.30 3.63
N ALA A 210 32.86 -19.09 3.32
CA ALA A 210 32.70 -20.54 3.12
C ALA A 210 32.20 -21.28 4.38
N ALA A 211 32.65 -20.88 5.57
CA ALA A 211 32.18 -21.43 6.83
C ALA A 211 30.76 -20.96 7.16
N HIS A 212 30.43 -19.72 6.80
CA HIS A 212 29.12 -19.12 7.01
C HIS A 212 28.06 -19.65 6.06
N THR A 213 28.35 -19.83 4.78
CA THR A 213 27.36 -20.30 3.79
C THR A 213 27.22 -21.81 3.80
N ARG A 214 28.26 -22.54 4.24
CA ARG A 214 28.37 -24.01 4.08
C ARG A 214 28.33 -24.46 2.61
N HIS A 215 28.60 -23.56 1.67
CA HIS A 215 28.59 -23.80 0.23
C HIS A 215 29.88 -23.27 -0.40
N LYS A 216 30.38 -23.97 -1.42
CA LYS A 216 31.55 -23.52 -2.19
C LYS A 216 31.23 -22.31 -3.09
N ASN A 217 30.01 -22.26 -3.64
CA ASN A 217 29.62 -21.31 -4.69
C ASN A 217 28.30 -20.58 -4.36
N ALA A 218 28.05 -20.24 -3.08
CA ALA A 218 26.89 -19.42 -2.71
C ALA A 218 27.33 -18.03 -2.23
N THR A 219 26.51 -17.04 -2.55
CA THR A 219 26.66 -15.62 -2.17
C THR A 219 25.68 -15.26 -1.05
N CYS A 220 25.89 -14.10 -0.42
CA CYS A 220 24.95 -13.62 0.62
C CYS A 220 23.50 -13.53 0.11
N LEU A 221 23.32 -13.14 -1.17
CA LEU A 221 22.01 -12.94 -1.78
C LEU A 221 21.23 -14.25 -1.93
N ASP A 222 21.89 -15.39 -2.13
CA ASP A 222 21.21 -16.67 -2.36
C ASP A 222 20.40 -17.13 -1.12
N CYS A 223 20.82 -16.72 0.08
CA CYS A 223 20.15 -17.07 1.32
C CYS A 223 19.35 -15.90 1.93
N HIS A 224 19.88 -14.68 1.87
CA HIS A 224 19.26 -13.53 2.51
C HIS A 224 18.33 -12.74 1.59
N MET A 225 18.45 -12.89 0.27
CA MET A 225 17.55 -12.28 -0.71
C MET A 225 17.08 -13.32 -1.74
N PRO A 226 16.48 -14.44 -1.31
CA PRO A 226 16.13 -15.52 -2.21
C PRO A 226 15.04 -15.09 -3.20
N ASN A 227 15.06 -15.67 -4.41
CA ASN A 227 14.04 -15.44 -5.44
C ASN A 227 12.77 -16.24 -5.13
N ILE A 228 11.97 -15.74 -4.18
CA ILE A 228 10.73 -16.39 -3.71
C ILE A 228 9.47 -15.55 -3.96
N LEU A 229 9.63 -14.30 -4.36
CA LEU A 229 8.50 -13.44 -4.73
C LEU A 229 8.04 -13.80 -6.14
N THR A 230 6.74 -13.89 -6.37
CA THR A 230 6.18 -14.21 -7.69
C THR A 230 5.75 -12.94 -8.42
N GLY A 231 6.28 -12.72 -9.62
CA GLY A 231 5.67 -11.81 -10.58
C GLY A 231 4.90 -12.58 -11.66
N VAL A 232 4.59 -11.90 -12.76
CA VAL A 232 3.79 -12.47 -13.86
C VAL A 232 4.52 -13.58 -14.60
N LEU A 233 5.79 -13.32 -14.92
CA LEU A 233 6.61 -14.17 -15.78
C LEU A 233 7.83 -14.73 -15.05
N ASP A 234 8.16 -14.17 -13.88
CA ASP A 234 9.44 -14.40 -13.22
C ASP A 234 9.31 -14.40 -11.69
N THR A 235 10.41 -14.77 -11.04
CA THR A 235 10.58 -14.68 -9.59
C THR A 235 11.56 -13.58 -9.21
N PHE A 236 11.28 -12.89 -8.11
CA PHE A 236 12.02 -11.72 -7.67
C PHE A 236 12.65 -11.94 -6.29
N ALA A 237 13.76 -11.25 -6.04
CA ALA A 237 14.50 -11.32 -4.80
C ALA A 237 13.73 -10.69 -3.64
N ASP A 238 13.69 -11.36 -2.50
CA ASP A 238 13.12 -10.82 -1.26
C ASP A 238 14.02 -9.74 -0.65
N HIS A 239 13.53 -8.50 -0.61
CA HIS A 239 14.24 -7.35 -0.06
C HIS A 239 14.05 -7.17 1.45
N SER A 240 13.47 -8.13 2.17
CA SER A 240 13.39 -8.09 3.63
C SER A 240 14.74 -8.40 4.29
N ILE A 241 15.65 -9.06 3.56
CA ILE A 241 17.04 -9.34 3.95
C ILE A 241 17.13 -9.99 5.33
N ASP A 242 16.19 -10.89 5.62
CA ASP A 242 16.13 -11.58 6.91
C ASP A 242 17.06 -12.79 6.96
N VAL A 243 17.30 -13.28 8.17
CA VAL A 243 17.98 -14.57 8.38
C VAL A 243 17.04 -15.69 7.89
N PRO A 244 17.54 -16.70 7.14
CA PRO A 244 16.71 -17.81 6.69
C PRO A 244 15.89 -18.45 7.82
N ASN A 245 14.57 -18.50 7.62
CA ASN A 245 13.63 -19.02 8.61
C ASN A 245 12.76 -20.15 8.03
N ILE A 246 13.26 -21.37 8.11
CA ILE A 246 12.55 -22.56 7.62
C ILE A 246 11.40 -22.97 8.57
N ARG A 247 11.41 -22.51 9.83
CA ARG A 247 10.34 -22.82 10.80
C ARG A 247 8.99 -22.27 10.33
N ASN A 248 8.99 -21.09 9.72
CA ASN A 248 7.78 -20.52 9.12
C ASN A 248 7.28 -21.34 7.92
N THR A 249 8.16 -22.05 7.21
CA THR A 249 7.73 -23.02 6.19
C THR A 249 6.97 -24.18 6.83
N ILE A 250 7.49 -24.72 7.94
CA ILE A 250 6.90 -25.88 8.62
C ILE A 250 5.51 -25.54 9.18
N THR A 251 5.39 -24.42 9.90
CA THR A 251 4.13 -24.06 10.58
C THR A 251 3.13 -23.35 9.66
N HIS A 252 3.61 -22.40 8.85
CA HIS A 252 2.76 -21.47 8.12
C HIS A 252 2.74 -21.71 6.61
N GLY A 253 3.65 -22.52 6.08
CA GLY A 253 3.79 -22.76 4.64
C GLY A 253 4.49 -21.61 3.90
N VAL A 254 5.22 -20.74 4.62
CA VAL A 254 5.95 -19.63 4.00
C VAL A 254 7.19 -20.13 3.24
N PRO A 255 7.47 -19.69 2.00
CA PRO A 255 8.68 -20.07 1.28
C PRO A 255 9.98 -19.69 2.01
N ASN A 256 11.02 -20.51 1.83
CA ASN A 256 12.35 -20.30 2.40
C ASN A 256 13.44 -20.38 1.33
N ALA A 257 14.59 -19.77 1.63
CA ALA A 257 15.73 -19.72 0.71
C ALA A 257 16.28 -21.10 0.34
N CYS A 258 16.36 -22.03 1.30
CA CYS A 258 16.96 -23.34 1.09
C CYS A 258 16.14 -24.19 0.10
N GLY A 259 14.80 -24.08 0.15
CA GLY A 259 13.88 -24.79 -0.75
C GLY A 259 13.97 -24.35 -2.21
N VAL A 260 14.58 -23.19 -2.51
CA VAL A 260 14.80 -22.73 -3.89
C VAL A 260 15.73 -23.71 -4.64
N CYS A 261 16.79 -24.16 -3.97
CA CYS A 261 17.79 -25.09 -4.52
C CYS A 261 17.58 -26.54 -4.09
N HIS A 262 17.13 -26.79 -2.85
CA HIS A 262 16.95 -28.13 -2.28
C HIS A 262 15.49 -28.60 -2.34
N ARG A 263 14.93 -28.63 -3.55
CA ARG A 263 13.50 -28.97 -3.78
C ARG A 263 13.15 -30.41 -3.41
N ASP A 264 14.15 -31.28 -3.33
CA ASP A 264 14.05 -32.70 -2.96
C ASP A 264 13.98 -32.93 -1.44
N LYS A 265 14.24 -31.90 -0.63
CA LYS A 265 14.32 -32.02 0.84
C LYS A 265 13.10 -31.42 1.52
N SER A 266 12.63 -32.09 2.57
CA SER A 266 11.55 -31.55 3.39
C SER A 266 12.03 -30.37 4.25
N ALA A 267 11.12 -29.46 4.58
CA ALA A 267 11.41 -28.32 5.44
C ALA A 267 11.97 -28.75 6.81
N GLY A 268 11.53 -29.90 7.35
CA GLY A 268 12.06 -30.45 8.61
C GLY A 268 13.54 -30.83 8.52
N VAL A 269 13.97 -31.47 7.44
CA VAL A 269 15.39 -31.81 7.21
C VAL A 269 16.25 -30.57 7.06
N LEU A 270 15.77 -29.58 6.30
CA LEU A 270 16.46 -28.31 6.11
C LEU A 270 16.56 -27.53 7.44
N ALA A 271 15.50 -27.49 8.24
CA ALA A 271 15.50 -26.83 9.55
C ALA A 271 16.47 -27.51 10.54
N ALA A 272 16.51 -28.84 10.59
CA ALA A 272 17.45 -29.57 11.42
C ALA A 272 18.92 -29.28 11.03
N SER A 273 19.18 -29.08 9.74
CA SER A 273 20.51 -28.72 9.24
C SER A 273 20.89 -27.30 9.66
N LEU A 274 19.95 -26.34 9.55
CA LEU A 274 20.12 -24.97 10.02
C LEU A 274 20.42 -24.93 11.53
N ASP A 275 19.69 -25.70 12.33
CA ASP A 275 19.85 -25.73 13.78
C ASP A 275 21.18 -26.35 14.22
N SER A 276 21.67 -27.35 13.48
CA SER A 276 22.99 -27.95 13.72
C SER A 276 24.12 -26.97 13.41
N TRP A 277 24.02 -26.23 12.30
CA TRP A 277 25.06 -25.30 11.88
C TRP A 277 25.03 -23.95 12.62
N TRP A 278 23.84 -23.48 13.01
CA TRP A 278 23.60 -22.20 13.66
C TRP A 278 22.55 -22.32 14.78
N PRO A 279 22.94 -22.80 15.98
CA PRO A 279 22.00 -22.99 17.10
C PRO A 279 21.26 -21.70 17.50
N GLU A 280 21.92 -20.54 17.37
CA GLU A 280 21.36 -19.22 17.68
C GLU A 280 20.45 -18.65 16.58
N ALA A 281 20.30 -19.34 15.43
CA ALA A 281 19.39 -18.90 14.37
C ALA A 281 17.95 -18.81 14.87
N ARG A 282 17.56 -19.65 15.84
CA ARG A 282 16.23 -19.60 16.45
C ARG A 282 15.95 -18.23 17.06
N VAL A 283 16.86 -17.70 17.87
CA VAL A 283 16.72 -16.39 18.52
C VAL A 283 16.61 -15.28 17.48
N ARG A 284 17.41 -15.33 16.41
CA ARG A 284 17.34 -14.36 15.31
C ARG A 284 16.02 -14.44 14.52
N ASN A 285 15.40 -15.62 14.47
CA ASN A 285 14.15 -15.85 13.79
C ASN A 285 12.91 -15.54 14.66
N GLU A 286 13.04 -15.33 15.97
CA GLU A 286 11.90 -15.09 16.89
C GLU A 286 11.00 -13.94 16.42
N ARG A 287 11.59 -12.86 15.88
CA ARG A 287 10.84 -11.76 15.28
C ARG A 287 9.90 -12.24 14.16
N ARG A 288 10.40 -13.04 13.22
CA ARG A 288 9.62 -13.51 12.06
C ARG A 288 8.67 -14.65 12.39
N ILE A 289 8.99 -15.47 13.38
CA ILE A 289 8.06 -16.47 13.91
C ILE A 289 6.86 -15.75 14.55
N ARG A 290 7.11 -14.76 15.42
CA ARG A 290 6.05 -13.96 16.04
C ARG A 290 5.16 -13.26 15.01
N LEU A 291 5.74 -12.69 13.96
CA LEU A 291 4.97 -12.07 12.87
C LEU A 291 4.08 -13.08 12.15
N ALA A 292 4.58 -14.31 11.94
CA ALA A 292 3.79 -15.37 11.34
C ALA A 292 2.64 -15.83 12.22
N ASP A 293 2.90 -16.06 13.51
CA ASP A 293 1.85 -16.37 14.51
C ASP A 293 0.81 -15.26 14.62
N ALA A 294 1.23 -14.00 14.45
CA ALA A 294 0.36 -12.83 14.49
C ALA A 294 -0.54 -12.71 13.25
N ILE A 295 0.00 -12.92 12.05
CA ILE A 295 -0.66 -12.57 10.78
C ILE A 295 -1.36 -13.76 10.13
N ASP A 296 -0.88 -14.99 10.28
CA ASP A 296 -1.48 -16.16 9.63
C ASP A 296 -2.95 -16.36 10.05
N GLU A 297 -3.81 -16.68 9.08
CA GLU A 297 -5.22 -17.01 9.36
C GLU A 297 -5.35 -18.35 10.09
N LYS A 298 -4.38 -19.26 9.93
CA LYS A 298 -4.32 -20.53 10.67
C LYS A 298 -4.22 -20.32 12.18
N THR A 299 -3.61 -19.21 12.61
CA THR A 299 -3.44 -18.84 14.02
C THR A 299 -4.39 -17.73 14.45
N ALA A 300 -5.36 -17.34 13.62
CA ALA A 300 -6.24 -16.19 13.88
C ALA A 300 -6.85 -16.23 15.29
N ALA A 301 -7.40 -17.37 15.71
CA ALA A 301 -8.06 -17.55 17.00
C ALA A 301 -7.11 -17.37 18.22
N SER A 302 -5.82 -17.68 18.08
CA SER A 302 -4.82 -17.60 19.16
C SER A 302 -3.83 -16.43 18.99
N SER A 303 -4.00 -15.61 17.95
CA SER A 303 -3.03 -14.58 17.55
C SER A 303 -2.96 -13.36 18.47
N PHE A 304 -3.86 -13.20 19.45
CA PHE A 304 -3.91 -12.01 20.31
C PHE A 304 -2.58 -11.65 21.00
N PRO A 305 -1.85 -12.60 21.65
CA PRO A 305 -0.59 -12.28 22.30
C PRO A 305 0.50 -11.86 21.29
N ALA A 306 0.58 -12.55 20.14
CA ALA A 306 1.56 -12.27 19.10
C ALA A 306 1.31 -10.89 18.46
N LEU A 307 0.07 -10.59 18.09
CA LEU A 307 -0.34 -9.28 17.57
C LEU A 307 -0.08 -8.16 18.58
N SER A 308 -0.48 -8.37 19.84
CA SER A 308 -0.25 -7.38 20.91
C SER A 308 1.23 -7.08 21.11
N ALA A 309 2.09 -8.12 21.03
CA ALA A 309 3.53 -7.95 21.13
C ALA A 309 4.12 -7.17 19.94
N VAL A 310 3.64 -7.40 18.71
CA VAL A 310 4.07 -6.63 17.53
C VAL A 310 3.63 -5.16 17.63
N VAL A 311 2.38 -4.90 18.02
CA VAL A 311 1.84 -3.53 18.16
C VAL A 311 2.64 -2.69 19.17
N ARG A 312 3.05 -3.32 20.29
CA ARG A 312 3.82 -2.69 21.37
C ARG A 312 5.31 -2.51 21.07
N ASP A 313 5.86 -3.23 20.11
CA ASP A 313 7.30 -3.20 19.81
C ASP A 313 7.65 -1.97 18.97
N ALA A 314 8.08 -0.88 19.63
CA ALA A 314 8.49 0.35 18.97
C ALA A 314 9.72 0.21 18.04
N THR A 315 10.44 -0.92 18.10
CA THR A 315 11.59 -1.20 17.23
C THR A 315 11.21 -1.94 15.95
N GLU A 316 9.96 -2.43 15.87
CA GLU A 316 9.42 -3.07 14.67
C GLU A 316 9.11 -2.04 13.58
N ALA A 317 9.17 -2.46 12.32
CA ALA A 317 8.80 -1.67 11.17
C ALA A 317 7.40 -1.07 11.33
N SER A 318 7.30 0.25 11.17
CA SER A 318 6.05 1.01 11.31
C SER A 318 4.92 0.45 10.46
N THR A 319 5.25 -0.03 9.26
CA THR A 319 4.32 -0.71 8.36
C THR A 319 3.72 -1.97 9.00
N LEU A 320 4.54 -2.87 9.53
CA LEU A 320 4.09 -4.10 10.18
C LEU A 320 3.34 -3.84 11.49
N ARG A 321 3.78 -2.84 12.28
CA ARG A 321 3.06 -2.43 13.50
C ARG A 321 1.65 -1.94 13.19
N GLY A 322 1.52 -1.09 12.17
CA GLY A 322 0.23 -0.58 11.71
C GLY A 322 -0.68 -1.69 11.16
N ALA A 323 -0.14 -2.64 10.40
CA ALA A 323 -0.89 -3.80 9.94
C ALA A 323 -1.35 -4.70 11.09
N ALA A 324 -0.46 -5.01 12.05
CA ALA A 324 -0.79 -5.81 13.22
C ALA A 324 -1.88 -5.17 14.08
N ALA A 325 -1.91 -3.84 14.20
CA ALA A 325 -2.99 -3.16 14.93
C ALA A 325 -4.35 -3.33 14.25
N VAL A 326 -4.42 -3.23 12.92
CA VAL A 326 -5.66 -3.43 12.17
C VAL A 326 -6.10 -4.90 12.25
N ILE A 327 -5.19 -5.86 12.08
CA ILE A 327 -5.52 -7.30 12.25
C ILE A 327 -6.00 -7.59 13.68
N LEU A 328 -5.34 -7.02 14.70
CA LEU A 328 -5.75 -7.15 16.10
C LEU A 328 -7.18 -6.62 16.30
N ALA A 329 -7.51 -5.46 15.75
CA ALA A 329 -8.84 -4.88 15.82
C ALA A 329 -9.90 -5.71 15.09
N GLN A 330 -9.61 -6.19 13.89
CA GLN A 330 -10.53 -7.00 13.09
C GLN A 330 -10.84 -8.35 13.75
N ARG A 331 -9.84 -8.99 14.38
CA ARG A 331 -10.01 -10.31 15.00
C ARG A 331 -10.59 -10.24 16.41
N PHE A 332 -10.29 -9.19 17.18
CA PHE A 332 -10.59 -9.16 18.61
C PHE A 332 -11.44 -7.96 19.07
N GLY A 333 -11.83 -7.09 18.15
CA GLY A 333 -12.75 -5.96 18.41
C GLY A 333 -12.31 -5.13 19.61
N ALA A 334 -13.19 -5.00 20.61
CA ALA A 334 -12.95 -4.24 21.82
C ALA A 334 -11.67 -4.64 22.59
N GLY A 335 -11.25 -5.91 22.52
CA GLY A 335 -10.00 -6.37 23.15
C GLY A 335 -8.75 -5.68 22.60
N ALA A 336 -8.78 -5.26 21.32
CA ALA A 336 -7.70 -4.51 20.70
C ALA A 336 -7.58 -3.08 21.23
N ALA A 337 -8.70 -2.45 21.59
CA ALA A 337 -8.74 -1.05 22.02
C ALA A 337 -7.88 -0.80 23.27
N GLY A 338 -7.85 -1.74 24.22
CA GLY A 338 -7.00 -1.66 25.42
C GLY A 338 -5.50 -1.75 25.13
N VAL A 339 -5.11 -2.31 23.98
CA VAL A 339 -3.72 -2.35 23.52
C VAL A 339 -3.37 -1.08 22.74
N ILE A 340 -4.26 -0.64 21.85
CA ILE A 340 -3.98 0.38 20.85
C ILE A 340 -4.13 1.80 21.41
N THR A 341 -5.18 2.07 22.20
CA THR A 341 -5.49 3.43 22.70
C THR A 341 -4.32 4.08 23.44
N PRO A 342 -3.61 3.38 24.36
CA PRO A 342 -2.46 3.96 25.06
C PRO A 342 -1.26 4.30 24.16
N LEU A 343 -1.26 3.83 22.91
CA LEU A 343 -0.14 3.94 21.96
C LEU A 343 -0.45 4.88 20.78
N LEU A 344 -1.58 5.60 20.80
CA LEU A 344 -2.02 6.46 19.68
C LEU A 344 -1.05 7.59 19.34
N HIS A 345 -0.23 8.04 20.29
CA HIS A 345 0.74 9.12 20.11
C HIS A 345 2.14 8.62 19.75
N ASP A 346 2.22 7.69 18.80
CA ASP A 346 3.50 7.18 18.29
C ASP A 346 4.28 8.27 17.54
N ALA A 347 5.62 8.21 17.60
CA ALA A 347 6.47 9.15 16.88
C ALA A 347 6.28 9.06 15.36
N ASN A 348 5.98 7.86 14.84
CA ASN A 348 5.78 7.63 13.42
C ASN A 348 4.31 7.88 13.00
N GLN A 349 4.11 8.74 12.01
CA GLN A 349 2.78 9.15 11.56
C GLN A 349 1.94 8.03 10.93
N LEU A 350 2.59 7.08 10.23
CA LEU A 350 1.90 5.91 9.68
C LEU A 350 1.33 5.05 10.81
N VAL A 351 2.08 4.86 11.89
CA VAL A 351 1.61 4.11 13.07
C VAL A 351 0.38 4.80 13.67
N ARG A 352 0.44 6.11 13.88
CA ARG A 352 -0.72 6.89 14.38
C ARG A 352 -1.94 6.73 13.48
N ALA A 353 -1.77 6.89 12.17
CA ALA A 353 -2.87 6.77 11.20
C ALA A 353 -3.52 5.37 11.24
N ARG A 354 -2.71 4.31 11.27
CA ARG A 354 -3.19 2.92 11.32
C ARG A 354 -3.79 2.54 12.67
N PHE A 355 -3.30 3.11 13.76
CA PHE A 355 -3.88 2.85 15.07
C PHE A 355 -5.25 3.52 15.22
N VAL A 356 -5.42 4.75 14.72
CA VAL A 356 -6.74 5.39 14.64
C VAL A 356 -7.71 4.53 13.81
N GLU A 357 -7.28 4.11 12.62
CA GLU A 357 -8.09 3.25 11.75
C GLU A 357 -8.46 1.91 12.41
N ALA A 358 -7.51 1.28 13.11
CA ALA A 358 -7.76 0.05 13.86
C ALA A 358 -8.83 0.25 14.94
N LEU A 359 -8.87 1.40 15.64
CA LEU A 359 -9.95 1.70 16.58
C LEU A 359 -11.32 1.82 15.90
N GLY A 360 -11.36 2.28 14.65
CA GLY A 360 -12.55 2.23 13.81
C GLY A 360 -13.03 0.80 13.56
N TYR A 361 -12.14 -0.09 13.11
CA TYR A 361 -12.45 -1.52 12.93
C TYR A 361 -12.89 -2.21 14.22
N ALA A 362 -12.31 -1.82 15.37
CA ALA A 362 -12.68 -2.33 16.67
C ALA A 362 -14.04 -1.80 17.20
N ASN A 363 -14.66 -0.84 16.48
CA ASN A 363 -15.82 -0.08 16.93
C ASN A 363 -15.64 0.50 18.36
N ALA A 364 -14.44 1.00 18.64
CA ALA A 364 -14.02 1.39 19.98
C ALA A 364 -14.42 2.84 20.32
N SER A 365 -15.72 3.14 20.32
CA SER A 365 -16.26 4.49 20.57
C SER A 365 -15.85 5.10 21.92
N GLN A 366 -15.51 4.28 22.93
CA GLN A 366 -14.91 4.72 24.19
C GLN A 366 -13.54 5.42 24.01
N SER A 367 -12.91 5.24 22.86
CA SER A 367 -11.61 5.84 22.52
C SER A 367 -11.78 7.16 21.76
N ALA A 368 -13.00 7.68 21.60
CA ALA A 368 -13.28 8.86 20.79
C ALA A 368 -12.49 10.10 21.25
N ASP A 369 -12.31 10.31 22.56
CA ASP A 369 -11.50 11.43 23.06
C ASP A 369 -10.03 11.29 22.71
N ALA A 370 -9.48 10.08 22.82
CA ALA A 370 -8.10 9.80 22.44
C ALA A 370 -7.89 9.97 20.93
N VAL A 371 -8.84 9.51 20.10
CA VAL A 371 -8.85 9.73 18.65
C VAL A 371 -8.96 11.22 18.31
N ALA A 372 -9.87 11.95 18.94
CA ALA A 372 -10.09 13.37 18.68
C ALA A 372 -8.87 14.24 19.05
N SER A 373 -8.03 13.80 19.99
CA SER A 373 -6.78 14.49 20.33
C SER A 373 -5.81 14.64 19.14
N LEU A 374 -5.94 13.78 18.12
CA LEU A 374 -5.14 13.78 16.89
C LEU A 374 -5.79 14.59 15.74
N ALA A 375 -6.90 15.30 15.97
CA ALA A 375 -7.60 16.05 14.91
C ALA A 375 -6.77 17.18 14.26
N ASN A 376 -5.69 17.60 14.92
CA ASN A 376 -4.73 18.60 14.43
C ASN A 376 -3.34 18.01 14.15
N ASP A 377 -3.25 16.70 13.93
CA ASP A 377 -1.99 16.05 13.55
C ASP A 377 -1.40 16.67 12.28
N ARG A 378 -0.07 16.67 12.15
CA ARG A 378 0.62 17.21 10.97
C ARG A 378 0.32 16.38 9.71
N SER A 379 0.14 15.08 9.85
CA SER A 379 -0.13 14.17 8.73
C SER A 379 -1.57 14.29 8.24
N ILE A 380 -1.76 14.41 6.92
CA ILE A 380 -3.09 14.46 6.30
C ILE A 380 -3.84 13.15 6.58
N ARG A 381 -3.16 12.01 6.44
CA ARG A 381 -3.75 10.68 6.63
C ARG A 381 -4.26 10.47 8.05
N VAL A 382 -3.52 10.96 9.07
CA VAL A 382 -3.98 10.91 10.46
C VAL A 382 -5.25 11.74 10.63
N ARG A 383 -5.28 12.99 10.16
CA ARG A 383 -6.46 13.86 10.27
C ARG A 383 -7.68 13.28 9.54
N GLN A 384 -7.48 12.71 8.35
CA GLN A 384 -8.53 12.00 7.62
C GLN A 384 -9.07 10.84 8.46
N ASN A 385 -8.20 9.93 8.93
CA ASN A 385 -8.63 8.77 9.70
C ASN A 385 -9.36 9.17 10.99
N VAL A 386 -8.93 10.23 11.67
CA VAL A 386 -9.64 10.79 12.83
C VAL A 386 -11.07 11.19 12.44
N ALA A 387 -11.25 11.95 11.35
CA ALA A 387 -12.58 12.37 10.92
C ALA A 387 -13.47 11.19 10.51
N LEU A 388 -12.92 10.21 9.77
CA LEU A 388 -13.66 9.02 9.34
C LEU A 388 -14.08 8.16 10.55
N VAL A 389 -13.18 7.95 11.51
CA VAL A 389 -13.44 7.10 12.69
C VAL A 389 -14.39 7.79 13.68
N LEU A 390 -14.27 9.10 13.88
CA LEU A 390 -15.26 9.85 14.68
C LEU A 390 -16.65 9.76 14.03
N ALA A 391 -16.73 9.85 12.69
CA ALA A 391 -17.99 9.67 11.98
C ALA A 391 -18.55 8.25 12.16
N SER A 392 -17.71 7.20 12.09
CA SER A 392 -18.15 5.83 12.32
C SER A 392 -18.63 5.58 13.76
N PHE A 393 -18.10 6.32 14.73
CA PHE A 393 -18.57 6.29 16.12
C PHE A 393 -19.87 7.08 16.35
N GLY A 394 -20.33 7.87 15.38
CA GLY A 394 -21.42 8.82 15.58
C GLY A 394 -21.05 9.98 16.52
N ASP A 395 -19.76 10.29 16.64
CA ASP A 395 -19.27 11.32 17.55
C ASP A 395 -19.64 12.73 17.06
N PRO A 396 -20.13 13.63 17.94
CA PRO A 396 -20.57 14.97 17.56
C PRO A 396 -19.47 15.87 16.99
N ARG A 397 -18.18 15.52 17.15
CA ARG A 397 -17.04 16.25 16.59
C ARG A 397 -16.81 15.92 15.12
N ALA A 398 -17.36 14.81 14.61
CA ALA A 398 -17.12 14.34 13.24
C ALA A 398 -17.51 15.38 12.16
N PRO A 399 -18.67 16.06 12.21
CA PRO A 399 -19.04 17.04 11.19
C PRO A 399 -18.02 18.19 11.07
N ALA A 400 -17.52 18.70 12.20
CA ALA A 400 -16.51 19.76 12.20
C ALA A 400 -15.16 19.28 11.65
N ALA A 401 -14.73 18.06 12.00
CA ALA A 401 -13.50 17.48 11.48
C ALA A 401 -13.57 17.26 9.95
N LEU A 402 -14.71 16.76 9.45
CA LEU A 402 -14.94 16.58 8.01
C LEU A 402 -15.02 17.92 7.26
N ALA A 403 -15.69 18.92 7.84
CA ALA A 403 -15.78 20.26 7.25
C ALA A 403 -14.41 20.92 7.12
N LYS A 404 -13.52 20.73 8.11
CA LYS A 404 -12.14 21.23 8.05
C LYS A 404 -11.36 20.62 6.89
N LEU A 405 -11.43 19.30 6.69
CA LEU A 405 -10.73 18.63 5.59
C LEU A 405 -11.24 19.07 4.21
N THR A 406 -12.55 19.24 4.08
CA THR A 406 -13.18 19.58 2.79
C THR A 406 -13.13 21.08 2.46
N SER A 407 -12.67 21.94 3.37
CA SER A 407 -12.51 23.39 3.14
C SER A 407 -11.06 23.84 3.04
N ASP A 408 -10.11 23.04 3.51
CA ASP A 408 -8.68 23.29 3.36
C ASP A 408 -8.23 22.91 1.94
N SER A 409 -7.61 23.86 1.23
CA SER A 409 -7.15 23.66 -0.15
C SER A 409 -6.19 22.48 -0.33
N ALA A 410 -5.45 22.09 0.72
CA ALA A 410 -4.52 20.97 0.68
C ALA A 410 -5.22 19.61 0.86
N THR A 411 -6.50 19.58 1.22
CA THR A 411 -7.25 18.34 1.48
C THR A 411 -8.65 18.32 0.87
N ALA A 412 -9.04 19.37 0.15
CA ALA A 412 -10.38 19.53 -0.42
C ALA A 412 -10.74 18.49 -1.49
N HIS A 413 -9.78 17.73 -2.03
CA HIS A 413 -10.03 16.68 -3.02
C HIS A 413 -10.01 15.27 -2.42
N LEU A 414 -9.94 15.17 -1.08
CA LEU A 414 -10.10 13.89 -0.41
C LEU A 414 -11.55 13.40 -0.57
N VAL A 415 -11.71 12.35 -1.37
CA VAL A 415 -13.02 11.80 -1.76
C VAL A 415 -13.83 11.30 -0.57
N ARG A 416 -13.20 10.57 0.38
CA ARG A 416 -13.92 9.94 1.50
C ARG A 416 -14.58 10.96 2.44
N PRO A 417 -13.91 12.06 2.87
CA PRO A 417 -14.57 13.14 3.61
C PRO A 417 -15.84 13.69 2.95
N HIS A 418 -15.81 13.93 1.63
CA HIS A 418 -16.99 14.40 0.89
C HIS A 418 -18.13 13.39 0.91
N ILE A 419 -17.85 12.10 0.67
CA ILE A 419 -18.86 11.04 0.75
C ILE A 419 -19.52 11.02 2.14
N LEU A 420 -18.74 11.08 3.23
CA LEU A 420 -19.30 11.07 4.59
C LEU A 420 -20.13 12.34 4.91
N ARG A 421 -19.72 13.51 4.42
CA ARG A 421 -20.53 14.73 4.53
C ARG A 421 -21.84 14.59 3.76
N GLY A 422 -21.79 14.00 2.56
CA GLY A 422 -22.95 13.66 1.73
C GLY A 422 -23.95 12.76 2.46
N ILE A 423 -23.45 11.66 3.07
CA ILE A 423 -24.26 10.75 3.90
C ILE A 423 -24.90 11.52 5.06
N GLY A 424 -24.12 12.33 5.78
CA GLY A 424 -24.61 13.12 6.91
C GLY A 424 -25.73 14.10 6.52
N ALA A 425 -25.56 14.81 5.41
CA ALA A 425 -26.57 15.72 4.86
C ALA A 425 -27.83 14.98 4.41
N ALA A 426 -27.69 13.86 3.70
CA ALA A 426 -28.80 13.04 3.25
C ALA A 426 -29.63 12.49 4.42
N ASN A 427 -28.98 12.09 5.52
CA ASN A 427 -29.64 11.64 6.74
C ASN A 427 -30.45 12.74 7.44
N ARG A 428 -30.07 14.01 7.27
CA ARG A 428 -30.83 15.18 7.75
C ARG A 428 -31.91 15.66 6.76
N GLY A 429 -32.04 15.01 5.60
CA GLY A 429 -32.94 15.45 4.52
C GLY A 429 -32.43 16.64 3.71
N GLU A 430 -31.17 17.06 3.91
CA GLU A 430 -30.52 18.16 3.20
C GLU A 430 -30.01 17.68 1.82
N PHE A 431 -30.92 17.23 0.95
CA PHE A 431 -30.55 16.56 -0.30
C PHE A 431 -29.69 17.40 -1.25
N ASP A 432 -29.94 18.71 -1.36
CA ASP A 432 -29.11 19.56 -2.21
C ASP A 432 -27.68 19.71 -1.66
N ALA A 433 -27.51 19.74 -0.35
CA ALA A 433 -26.18 19.73 0.26
C ALA A 433 -25.49 18.38 0.07
N ALA A 434 -26.22 17.28 0.20
CA ALA A 434 -25.70 15.95 -0.04
C ALA A 434 -25.21 15.77 -1.47
N ILE A 435 -26.00 16.20 -2.47
CA ILE A 435 -25.64 16.15 -3.89
C ILE A 435 -24.37 16.97 -4.15
N ARG A 436 -24.25 18.20 -3.62
CA ARG A 436 -23.04 19.02 -3.81
C ARG A 436 -21.76 18.33 -3.32
N GLU A 437 -21.82 17.67 -2.16
CA GLU A 437 -20.66 16.94 -1.63
C GLU A 437 -20.32 15.71 -2.49
N LEU A 438 -21.34 14.98 -2.94
CA LEU A 438 -21.15 13.80 -3.79
C LEU A 438 -20.65 14.17 -5.20
N ASP A 439 -21.07 15.31 -5.74
CA ASP A 439 -20.58 15.81 -7.03
C ASP A 439 -19.07 16.09 -6.98
N VAL A 440 -18.54 16.66 -5.89
CA VAL A 440 -17.07 16.81 -5.73
C VAL A 440 -16.39 15.45 -5.77
N ALA A 441 -16.89 14.50 -4.96
CA ALA A 441 -16.35 13.14 -4.91
C ALA A 441 -16.38 12.43 -6.27
N ILE A 442 -17.46 12.56 -7.03
CA ILE A 442 -17.66 11.91 -8.33
C ILE A 442 -16.87 12.61 -9.44
N ASN A 443 -16.67 13.93 -9.37
CA ASN A 443 -15.86 14.64 -10.37
C ASN A 443 -14.38 14.28 -10.26
N ASP A 444 -13.86 14.17 -9.03
CA ASP A 444 -12.46 13.81 -8.80
C ASP A 444 -12.23 12.29 -8.90
N ALA A 445 -13.23 11.48 -8.50
CA ALA A 445 -13.23 10.03 -8.64
C ALA A 445 -14.54 9.51 -9.25
N PRO A 446 -14.70 9.56 -10.59
CA PRO A 446 -15.89 9.06 -11.29
C PRO A 446 -16.23 7.60 -11.00
N TYR A 447 -15.22 6.84 -10.59
CA TYR A 447 -15.26 5.42 -10.25
C TYR A 447 -15.58 5.15 -8.77
N ALA A 448 -15.91 6.17 -7.98
CA ALA A 448 -16.45 6.02 -6.63
C ALA A 448 -17.90 5.52 -6.71
N THR A 449 -18.08 4.24 -7.01
CA THR A 449 -19.38 3.61 -7.27
C THR A 449 -20.36 3.73 -6.11
N ASP A 450 -19.86 3.69 -4.86
CA ASP A 450 -20.69 3.93 -3.67
C ASP A 450 -21.26 5.36 -3.63
N ALA A 451 -20.51 6.37 -4.09
CA ALA A 451 -20.99 7.75 -4.17
C ALA A 451 -22.08 7.90 -5.23
N LEU A 452 -21.91 7.27 -6.40
CA LEU A 452 -22.93 7.22 -7.45
C LEU A 452 -24.22 6.56 -6.97
N VAL A 453 -24.11 5.43 -6.26
CA VAL A 453 -25.26 4.71 -5.69
C VAL A 453 -25.97 5.55 -4.62
N LEU A 454 -25.22 6.20 -3.74
CA LEU A 454 -25.79 7.08 -2.73
C LEU A 454 -26.51 8.28 -3.37
N MET A 455 -25.94 8.87 -4.40
CA MET A 455 -26.57 9.97 -5.14
C MET A 455 -27.84 9.50 -5.85
N ALA A 456 -27.83 8.30 -6.42
CA ALA A 456 -29.02 7.69 -7.00
C ALA A 456 -30.14 7.50 -5.97
N ASP A 457 -29.82 7.04 -4.76
CA ASP A 457 -30.78 6.91 -3.66
C ASP A 457 -31.41 8.26 -3.28
N ILE A 458 -30.64 9.35 -3.32
CA ILE A 458 -31.13 10.71 -3.08
C ILE A 458 -32.11 11.14 -4.19
N TYR A 459 -31.77 10.96 -5.45
CA TYR A 459 -32.67 11.29 -6.57
C TYR A 459 -33.95 10.46 -6.55
N ALA A 460 -33.85 9.17 -6.23
CA ALA A 460 -35.01 8.29 -6.07
C ALA A 460 -35.95 8.79 -4.95
N ARG A 461 -35.39 9.22 -3.81
CA ARG A 461 -36.18 9.82 -2.71
C ARG A 461 -36.83 11.14 -3.09
N ARG A 462 -36.25 11.89 -4.03
CA ARG A 462 -36.85 13.11 -4.61
C ARG A 462 -37.89 12.85 -5.69
N GLY A 463 -38.10 11.59 -6.08
CA GLY A 463 -39.01 11.19 -7.15
C GLY A 463 -38.42 11.24 -8.56
N ASP A 464 -37.14 11.59 -8.71
CA ASP A 464 -36.43 11.59 -10.00
C ASP A 464 -35.82 10.21 -10.28
N VAL A 465 -36.71 9.25 -10.55
CA VAL A 465 -36.33 7.86 -10.86
C VAL A 465 -35.48 7.75 -12.15
N PRO A 466 -35.74 8.51 -13.24
CA PRO A 466 -34.88 8.47 -14.42
C PRO A 466 -33.42 8.82 -14.12
N HIS A 467 -33.18 9.88 -13.35
CA HIS A 467 -31.82 10.27 -12.99
C HIS A 467 -31.17 9.28 -12.04
N ALA A 468 -31.91 8.78 -11.04
CA ALA A 468 -31.43 7.72 -10.17
C ALA A 468 -30.98 6.48 -10.97
N LYS A 469 -31.77 6.05 -11.95
CA LYS A 469 -31.43 4.92 -12.82
C LYS A 469 -30.14 5.18 -13.61
N SER A 470 -29.98 6.38 -14.19
CA SER A 470 -28.78 6.75 -14.95
C SER A 470 -27.49 6.63 -14.11
N LEU A 471 -27.53 7.10 -12.86
CA LEU A 471 -26.40 7.00 -11.93
C LEU A 471 -26.06 5.56 -11.54
N LEU A 472 -27.08 4.71 -11.37
CA LEU A 472 -26.87 3.28 -11.09
C LEU A 472 -26.26 2.55 -12.28
N GLU A 473 -26.73 2.85 -13.49
CA GLU A 473 -26.15 2.30 -14.73
C GLU A 473 -24.69 2.74 -14.90
N GLU A 474 -24.38 3.99 -14.53
CA GLU A 474 -23.00 4.46 -14.51
C GLU A 474 -22.13 3.75 -13.47
N ALA A 475 -22.62 3.57 -12.24
CA ALA A 475 -21.91 2.79 -11.23
C ALA A 475 -21.59 1.38 -11.73
N LEU A 476 -22.51 0.76 -12.46
CA LEU A 476 -22.32 -0.55 -13.07
C LEU A 476 -21.39 -0.56 -14.28
N ARG A 477 -21.10 0.57 -14.92
CA ARG A 477 -20.03 0.64 -15.95
C ARG A 477 -18.64 0.53 -15.31
N PHE A 478 -18.44 1.17 -14.16
CA PHE A 478 -17.17 1.11 -13.41
C PHE A 478 -17.03 -0.19 -12.60
N ASP A 479 -18.14 -0.70 -12.06
CA ASP A 479 -18.22 -1.96 -11.35
C ASP A 479 -19.50 -2.75 -11.70
N PRO A 480 -19.47 -3.56 -12.77
CA PRO A 480 -20.54 -4.48 -13.11
C PRO A 480 -20.91 -5.46 -11.98
N GLY A 481 -19.99 -5.71 -11.04
CA GLY A 481 -20.20 -6.56 -9.88
C GLY A 481 -20.93 -5.89 -8.72
N HIS A 482 -21.21 -4.58 -8.80
CA HIS A 482 -21.68 -3.80 -7.67
C HIS A 482 -23.09 -4.21 -7.20
N ARG A 483 -23.12 -5.00 -6.11
CA ARG A 483 -24.36 -5.60 -5.56
C ARG A 483 -25.41 -4.54 -5.22
N GLY A 484 -24.99 -3.44 -4.61
CA GLY A 484 -25.89 -2.35 -4.23
C GLY A 484 -26.56 -1.67 -5.42
N ALA A 485 -25.85 -1.54 -6.54
CA ALA A 485 -26.37 -0.87 -7.74
C ALA A 485 -27.36 -1.77 -8.47
N LYS A 486 -27.01 -3.05 -8.67
CA LYS A 486 -27.88 -4.09 -9.26
C LYS A 486 -29.23 -4.17 -8.55
N ALA A 487 -29.20 -4.33 -7.23
CA ALA A 487 -30.42 -4.45 -6.43
C ALA A 487 -31.38 -3.25 -6.60
N ARG A 488 -30.84 -2.03 -6.75
CA ARG A 488 -31.63 -0.81 -6.95
C ARG A 488 -32.20 -0.71 -8.37
N ILE A 489 -31.45 -1.12 -9.39
CA ILE A 489 -31.97 -1.20 -10.76
C ILE A 489 -33.13 -2.18 -10.86
N ASP A 490 -32.98 -3.38 -10.29
CA ASP A 490 -34.03 -4.40 -10.30
C ASP A 490 -35.29 -3.93 -9.57
N ALA A 491 -35.12 -3.21 -8.46
CA ALA A 491 -36.21 -2.60 -7.71
C ALA A 491 -36.93 -1.48 -8.51
N ILE A 492 -36.23 -0.73 -9.37
CA ILE A 492 -36.84 0.27 -10.26
C ILE A 492 -37.61 -0.44 -11.39
N ALA A 493 -37.06 -1.52 -11.94
CA ALA A 493 -37.69 -2.27 -13.04
C ALA A 493 -39.00 -2.96 -12.64
N THR A 494 -39.11 -3.41 -11.38
CA THR A 494 -40.28 -4.12 -10.83
C THR A 494 -41.43 -3.21 -10.36
N ARG A 495 -41.23 -1.89 -10.34
CA ARG A 495 -42.25 -0.88 -9.97
C ARG A 495 -43.01 -0.29 -11.15
N ARG A 496 -42.74 -0.78 -12.37
CA ARG A 496 -43.55 -0.54 -13.57
C ARG A 496 -44.62 -1.61 -13.67
#